data_AF-A0A7C2E1K4-F1
#
_entry.id   AF-A0A7C2E1K4-F1
#
_cell.length_a   1.000
_cell.length_b   1.000
_cell.length_c   1.000
_cell.angle_alpha   90.00
_cell.angle_beta   90.00
_cell.angle_gamma   90.00
#
_symmetry.space_group_name_H-M   'P 1'
#
loop_
_entity.id
_entity.type
_entity.pdbx_description
1 polymer ?
#
loop_
_entity_poly.entity_id
_entity_poly.type
_entity_poly.pdbx_seq_one_letter_code
_entity_poly.pdbx_strand_id
1 'polypeptide(L)' 'MAKRWTCSLGHRIEADDEEELVRLVQEHMRREHGMELSRDRVRRQIREEE' A
#
# COMPACT_ATOMS: atom_id res chain seq x y z
N MET A 1 -5.26 -1.09 15.09
CA MET A 1 -3.78 -1.11 15.02
C MET A 1 -3.43 -0.50 13.69
N ALA A 2 -2.67 0.59 13.66
CA ALA A 2 -2.31 1.23 12.40
C ALA A 2 -1.55 0.25 11.51
N LYS A 3 -2.00 0.11 10.25
CA LYS A 3 -1.36 -0.70 9.22
C LYS A 3 -0.35 0.17 8.49
N ARG A 4 0.79 -0.41 8.12
CA ARG A 4 1.88 0.29 7.43
C ARG A 4 2.28 -0.48 6.18
N TRP A 5 2.73 0.25 5.16
CA TRP A 5 3.30 -0.30 3.94
C TRP A 5 4.43 0.58 3.45
N THR A 6 5.50 0.00 2.91
CA THR A 6 6.64 0.76 2.38
C THR A 6 6.93 0.39 0.94
N CYS A 7 7.08 1.38 0.06
CA CYS A 7 7.47 1.12 -1.33
C CYS A 7 8.98 0.89 -1.45
N SER A 8 9.41 0.33 -2.59
CA SER A 8 10.84 0.09 -2.89
C SER A 8 11.72 1.34 -2.92
N LEU A 9 11.12 2.54 -3.03
CA LEU A 9 11.82 3.83 -2.94
C LEU A 9 11.89 4.38 -1.50
N GLY A 10 11.36 3.64 -0.51
CA GLY A 10 11.36 4.03 0.89
C GLY A 10 10.21 4.95 1.31
N HIS A 11 9.22 5.18 0.45
CA HIS A 11 8.01 5.92 0.85
C HIS A 11 7.14 5.07 1.75
N ARG A 12 6.83 5.59 2.94
CA ARG A 12 6.00 4.93 3.94
C ARG A 12 4.57 5.47 3.89
N ILE A 13 3.59 4.58 3.89
CA ILE A 13 2.16 4.87 3.93
C ILE A 13 1.57 4.18 5.15
N GLU A 14 0.76 4.91 5.91
CA GLU A 14 0.10 4.42 7.12
C GLU A 14 -1.37 4.78 7.09
N ALA A 15 -2.21 3.88 7.61
CA ALA A 15 -3.65 4.09 7.76
C ALA A 15 -4.18 3.35 8.98
N ASP A 16 -5.37 3.73 9.45
CA ASP A 16 -5.99 3.11 10.62
C ASP A 16 -6.55 1.71 10.32
N ASP A 17 -6.95 1.48 9.07
CA ASP A 17 -7.49 0.21 8.58
C ASP A 17 -6.86 -0.26 7.24
N GLU A 18 -7.06 -1.56 6.94
CA GLU A 18 -6.50 -2.20 5.74
C GLU A 18 -7.09 -1.63 4.45
N GLU A 19 -8.37 -1.25 4.43
CA GLU A 19 -9.02 -0.76 3.21
C GLU A 19 -8.53 0.63 2.82
N GLU A 20 -8.35 1.51 3.80
CA GLU A 20 -7.73 2.82 3.62
C GLU A 20 -6.28 2.66 3.14
N LEU A 21 -5.51 1.78 3.78
CA LEU A 21 -4.13 1.52 3.35
C LEU A 21 -4.06 1.03 1.90
N VAL A 22 -4.92 0.08 1.52
CA VAL A 22 -4.96 -0.44 0.14
C VAL A 22 -5.25 0.68 -0.87
N ARG A 23 -6.19 1.57 -0.56
CA ARG A 23 -6.52 2.71 -1.44
C ARG A 23 -5.33 3.66 -1.59
N LEU A 24 -4.67 4.00 -0.49
CA LEU A 24 -3.51 4.90 -0.49
C LEU A 24 -2.33 4.29 -1.26
N VAL A 25 -2.06 3.00 -1.09
CA VAL A 25 -1.01 2.29 -1.84
C VAL A 25 -1.33 2.25 -3.34
N GLN A 26 -2.58 1.95 -3.72
CA GLN A 26 -2.96 1.95 -5.13
C GLN A 26 -2.83 3.34 -5.77
N GLU A 27 -3.23 4.40 -5.06
CA GLU A 27 -3.06 5.78 -5.51
C GLU A 27 -1.57 6.14 -5.65
N HIS A 28 -0.76 5.80 -4.64
CA HIS A 28 0.69 6.03 -4.67
C HIS A 28 1.36 5.34 -5.84
N MET A 29 1.08 4.05 -6.06
CA MET A 29 1.68 3.29 -7.15
C MET A 29 1.26 3.83 -8.51
N ARG A 30 0.03 4.30 -8.65
CA ARG A 30 -0.44 4.95 -9.89
C ARG A 30 0.25 6.30 -10.12
N ARG A 31 0.35 7.15 -9.09
CA ARG A 31 0.89 8.52 -9.24
C ARG A 31 2.41 8.55 -9.33
N GLU A 32 3.09 7.86 -8.42
CA GLU A 32 4.54 7.95 -8.26
C GLU A 32 5.29 6.96 -9.14
N HIS A 33 4.67 5.80 -9.45
CA HIS A 33 5.32 4.72 -10.21
C HIS A 33 4.66 4.45 -11.56
N GLY A 34 3.53 5.10 -11.88
CA GLY A 34 2.77 4.83 -13.10
C GLY A 34 2.23 3.40 -13.19
N MET A 35 2.13 2.70 -12.06
CA MET A 35 1.76 1.28 -11.99
C MET A 35 0.39 1.08 -11.35
N GLU A 36 -0.47 0.32 -12.01
CA GLU A 36 -1.74 -0.11 -11.43
C GLU A 36 -1.58 -1.46 -10.72
N LEU A 37 -1.82 -1.48 -9.41
CA LEU A 37 -1.85 -2.70 -8.62
C LEU A 37 -3.29 -3.11 -8.33
N SER A 38 -3.58 -4.42 -8.44
CA SER A 38 -4.84 -4.98 -7.97
C SER A 38 -4.92 -4.97 -6.44
N ARG A 39 -6.14 -4.83 -5.89
CA ARG A 39 -6.37 -4.84 -4.43
C ARG A 39 -5.83 -6.09 -3.75
N ASP A 40 -6.00 -7.27 -4.36
CA ASP A 40 -5.51 -8.55 -3.81
C ASP A 40 -3.98 -8.56 -3.66
N ARG A 41 -3.28 -8.02 -4.66
CA ARG A 41 -1.82 -7.90 -4.65
C ARG A 41 -1.33 -7.00 -3.52
N VAL A 42 -1.97 -5.85 -3.35
CA VAL A 42 -1.64 -4.90 -2.28
C VAL A 42 -1.92 -5.51 -0.90
N ARG A 43 -3.08 -6.17 -0.73
CA ARG A 43 -3.41 -6.87 0.52
C ARG A 43 -2.40 -7.95 0.88
N ARG A 44 -1.94 -8.73 -0.11
CA ARG A 44 -0.90 -9.73 0.11
C ARG A 44 0.39 -9.09 0.62
N GLN A 45 0.85 -8.02 -0.04
CA GLN A 45 2.05 -7.30 0.36
C GLN A 45 1.94 -6.73 1.78
N ILE A 46 0.81 -6.11 2.14
CA ILE A 46 0.59 -5.58 3.49
C ILE A 46 0.69 -6.69 4.55
N ARG A 47 0.15 -7.89 4.28
CA ARG A 47 0.21 -9.03 5.20
C ARG A 47 1.58 -9.68 5.29
N GLU A 48 2.39 -9.56 4.26
CA GLU A 48 3.78 -10.05 4.23
C GLU A 48 4.75 -9.09 4.95
N GLU A 49 4.37 -7.82 5.14
CA GLU A 49 5.14 -6.81 5.88
C GLU A 49 4.78 -6.67 7.37
N GLU A 50 3.79 -7.43 7.87
CA GLU A 50 3.50 -7.57 9.32
C GLU A 50 4.37 -8.65 9.98
#